data_AF-A0A8H3C881-F1
#
_entry.id   AF-A0A8H3C881-F1
#
_cell.length_a   1.000
_cell.length_b   1.000
_cell.length_c   1.000
_cell.angle_alpha   90.00
_cell.angle_beta   90.00
_cell.angle_gamma   90.00
#
_symmetry.space_group_name_H-M   'P 1'
#
loop_
_entity.id
_entity.type
_entity.pdbx_description
1 polymer ?
#
loop_
_entity_poly.entity_id
_entity_poly.type
_entity_poly.pdbx_seq_one_letter_code
_entity_poly.pdbx_strand_id
1 'polypeptide(L)'
;MRWTSPHAAVYGTMDTSLLFSKLSPHLGNLAPNAIQIVYDSLKYGDRSGNTEPEIVCCVWIPDTHITALESWTGLDGHTISVLVTTSHLPNSPAFQKLTKDVARIIHPKSHLKGTIVLVSTQTWLSNNNAYINLARLFARADWVLLVPPMLEPLLPGNNFARTMSRLGHQAQTLGSSLLFRSPNNQGQTMGGILIPQSTPMWCSERYYLSNVGHEWSDCIQDLLAYHHKLGASNSTKSIEDVEQQKR
;
A
#
# COMPACT_ATOMS: atom_id res chain seq x y z
N MET A 1 -8.31 12.81 21.01
CA MET A 1 -9.20 13.26 19.93
C MET A 1 -10.51 12.50 20.03
N ARG A 2 -11.64 13.19 20.25
CA ARG A 2 -12.99 12.59 20.13
C ARG A 2 -13.48 12.85 18.71
N TRP A 3 -13.87 11.78 18.03
CA TRP A 3 -14.35 11.79 16.65
C TRP A 3 -15.85 11.53 16.65
N THR A 4 -16.66 12.44 16.09
CA THR A 4 -18.12 12.30 16.07
C THR A 4 -18.68 12.39 14.64
N SER A 5 -19.49 11.38 14.31
CA SER A 5 -20.66 11.37 13.41
C SER A 5 -20.49 10.98 11.92
N PRO A 6 -21.50 10.33 11.29
CA PRO A 6 -21.36 9.55 10.07
C PRO A 6 -22.04 10.23 8.86
N HIS A 7 -21.33 11.08 8.15
CA HIS A 7 -21.66 11.47 6.77
C HIS A 7 -20.38 11.84 6.06
N ALA A 8 -19.84 10.93 5.23
CA ALA A 8 -18.69 11.10 4.34
C ALA A 8 -17.71 12.21 4.81
N ALA A 9 -17.23 12.08 6.04
CA ALA A 9 -16.36 13.09 6.62
C ALA A 9 -15.01 12.95 5.94
N VAL A 10 -14.51 14.02 5.33
CA VAL A 10 -13.07 14.13 5.09
C VAL A 10 -12.39 13.92 6.44
N TYR A 11 -11.58 12.87 6.57
CA TYR A 11 -11.09 12.37 7.87
C TYR A 11 -9.91 13.18 8.45
N GLY A 12 -9.86 14.48 8.13
CA GLY A 12 -8.87 15.42 8.62
C GLY A 12 -7.63 15.56 7.73
N THR A 13 -6.90 16.64 7.95
CA THR A 13 -5.56 16.88 7.40
C THR A 13 -4.55 16.38 8.41
N MET A 14 -3.57 15.58 7.95
CA MET A 14 -2.54 15.04 8.83
C MET A 14 -1.46 16.10 9.08
N ASP A 15 -0.93 16.16 10.31
CA ASP A 15 0.27 16.93 10.61
C ASP A 15 1.44 16.33 9.83
N THR A 16 1.93 17.09 8.85
CA THR A 16 2.97 16.66 7.92
C THR A 16 4.34 16.57 8.57
N SER A 17 4.55 17.14 9.76
CA SER A 17 5.82 17.09 10.49
C SER A 17 6.27 15.66 10.82
N LEU A 18 5.34 14.79 11.20
CA LEU A 18 5.59 13.37 11.47
C LEU A 18 5.89 12.59 10.18
N LEU A 19 5.25 12.97 9.06
CA LEU A 19 5.55 12.41 7.74
C LEU A 19 6.99 12.76 7.32
N PHE A 20 7.40 14.02 7.49
CA PHE A 20 8.74 14.50 7.13
C PHE A 20 9.87 13.86 7.94
N SER A 21 9.59 13.36 9.15
CA SER A 21 10.62 12.67 9.94
C SER A 21 10.91 11.24 9.44
N LYS A 22 9.94 10.61 8.77
CA LYS A 22 10.03 9.20 8.34
C LYS A 22 10.27 9.03 6.85
N LEU A 23 9.88 10.04 6.08
CA LEU A 23 9.94 10.00 4.63
C LEU A 23 10.94 11.05 4.13
N SER A 24 11.42 10.87 2.91
CA SER A 24 12.53 11.60 2.33
C SER A 24 12.43 13.13 2.50
N PRO A 25 13.56 13.87 2.63
CA PRO A 25 13.58 15.33 2.67
C PRO A 25 12.86 15.98 1.47
N HIS A 26 12.62 15.24 0.38
CA HIS A 26 11.85 15.70 -0.78
C HIS A 26 10.38 15.98 -0.49
N LEU A 27 9.81 15.44 0.59
CA LEU A 27 8.45 15.76 0.99
C LEU A 27 8.32 17.15 1.59
N GLY A 28 9.41 17.77 2.06
CA GLY A 28 9.39 19.08 2.73
C GLY A 28 8.73 20.21 1.91
N ASN A 29 8.52 20.01 0.61
CA ASN A 29 7.86 20.95 -0.30
C ASN A 29 6.37 20.65 -0.56
N LEU A 30 5.76 19.68 0.12
CA LEU A 30 4.34 19.40 -0.05
C LEU A 30 3.50 20.61 0.38
N ALA A 31 2.60 21.03 -0.51
CA ALA A 31 1.65 22.07 -0.17
C ALA A 31 0.78 21.61 1.01
N PRO A 32 0.36 22.55 1.89
CA PRO A 32 -0.70 22.27 2.86
C PRO A 32 -1.91 21.66 2.14
N ASN A 33 -2.39 20.52 2.64
CA ASN A 33 -3.51 19.76 2.07
C ASN A 33 -3.21 18.99 0.78
N ALA A 34 -1.94 18.82 0.39
CA ALA A 34 -1.58 17.94 -0.73
C ALA A 34 -1.87 16.45 -0.47
N ILE A 35 -2.03 16.06 0.80
CA ILE A 35 -2.39 14.71 1.24
C ILE A 35 -3.70 14.81 2.04
N GLN A 36 -4.68 13.98 1.68
CA GLN A 36 -5.99 13.93 2.33
C GLN A 36 -6.41 12.49 2.59
N ILE A 37 -6.75 12.16 3.84
CA ILE A 37 -7.36 10.87 4.16
C ILE A 37 -8.85 10.96 3.81
N VAL A 38 -9.27 10.21 2.80
CA VAL A 38 -10.65 10.23 2.28
C VAL A 38 -11.50 9.15 2.93
N TYR A 39 -10.87 8.04 3.31
CA TYR A 39 -11.52 6.93 4.00
C TYR A 39 -10.55 6.32 4.99
N ASP A 40 -11.04 6.03 6.19
CA ASP A 40 -10.31 5.27 7.21
C ASP A 40 -11.32 4.49 8.04
N SER A 41 -11.36 3.17 7.83
CA SER A 41 -12.19 2.27 8.63
C SER A 41 -11.41 1.63 9.78
N LEU A 42 -10.10 1.87 9.86
CA LEU A 42 -9.22 1.20 10.81
C LEU A 42 -9.29 1.93 12.13
N LYS A 43 -10.05 1.39 13.08
CA LYS A 43 -10.06 1.91 14.44
C LYS A 43 -8.70 1.64 15.10
N TYR A 44 -8.10 2.67 15.67
CA TYR A 44 -6.89 2.52 16.47
C TYR A 44 -7.18 1.59 17.66
N GLY A 45 -6.56 0.41 17.68
CA GLY A 45 -6.70 -0.57 18.75
C GLY A 45 -7.74 -1.67 18.52
N ASP A 46 -8.37 -1.76 17.34
CA ASP A 46 -9.21 -2.91 16.98
C ASP A 46 -8.33 -4.08 16.51
N ARG A 47 -7.43 -4.52 17.40
CA ARG A 47 -6.81 -5.84 17.27
C ARG A 47 -7.91 -6.84 17.55
N SER A 48 -8.60 -7.28 16.50
CA SER A 48 -9.50 -8.42 16.63
C SER A 48 -8.68 -9.55 17.27
N GLY A 49 -9.19 -10.18 18.33
CA GLY A 49 -8.51 -11.28 19.02
C GLY A 49 -8.29 -12.53 18.15
N ASN A 50 -8.45 -12.42 16.83
CA ASN A 50 -8.07 -13.44 15.88
C ASN A 50 -6.55 -13.56 15.85
N THR A 51 -6.10 -14.80 15.98
CA THR A 51 -4.70 -15.21 15.99
C THR A 51 -3.99 -15.09 14.64
N GLU A 52 -4.67 -14.61 13.60
CA GLU A 52 -4.08 -14.45 12.27
C GLU A 52 -3.39 -13.08 12.13
N PRO A 53 -2.27 -13.01 11.41
CA PRO A 53 -1.50 -11.79 11.34
C PRO A 53 -2.26 -10.82 10.44
N GLU A 54 -2.54 -9.62 10.93
CA GLU A 54 -3.14 -8.61 10.08
C GLU A 54 -2.12 -8.26 8.98
N ILE A 55 -2.51 -8.47 7.71
CA ILE A 55 -1.75 -8.00 6.56
C ILE A 55 -2.53 -6.86 5.93
N VAL A 56 -1.84 -5.74 5.69
CA VAL A 56 -2.35 -4.66 4.85
C VAL A 56 -1.69 -4.71 3.48
N CYS A 57 -2.49 -4.80 2.43
CA CYS A 57 -2.00 -4.59 1.07
C CYS A 57 -1.81 -3.10 0.80
N CYS A 58 -0.59 -2.69 0.48
CA CYS A 58 -0.23 -1.32 0.16
C CYS A 58 -0.12 -1.19 -1.37
N VAL A 59 -0.96 -0.34 -1.94
CA VAL A 59 -1.00 -0.06 -3.37
C VAL A 59 -1.16 1.43 -3.61
N TRP A 60 -0.80 1.86 -4.80
CA TRP A 60 -1.19 3.17 -5.29
C TRP A 60 -1.78 3.06 -6.69
N ILE A 61 -2.72 3.95 -7.01
CA ILE A 61 -3.39 4.02 -8.31
C ILE A 61 -3.52 5.49 -8.76
N PRO A 62 -3.43 5.77 -10.06
CA PRO A 62 -3.79 7.09 -10.57
C PRO A 62 -5.30 7.33 -10.48
N ASP A 63 -5.72 8.58 -10.40
CA ASP A 63 -7.12 9.01 -10.38
C ASP A 63 -7.90 8.57 -11.62
N THR A 64 -7.24 8.39 -12.76
CA THR A 64 -7.82 7.78 -13.96
C THR A 64 -8.31 6.35 -13.76
N HIS A 65 -7.79 5.63 -12.75
CA HIS A 65 -8.12 4.23 -12.44
C HIS A 65 -8.92 4.08 -11.14
N ILE A 66 -9.50 5.17 -10.63
CA ILE A 66 -10.26 5.17 -9.37
C ILE A 66 -11.44 4.18 -9.35
N THR A 67 -12.07 3.91 -10.50
CA THR A 67 -13.17 2.93 -10.61
C THR A 67 -12.72 1.52 -10.28
N ALA A 68 -11.42 1.20 -10.39
CA ALA A 68 -10.89 -0.09 -9.97
C ALA A 68 -11.18 -0.37 -8.49
N LEU A 69 -11.28 0.66 -7.64
CA LEU A 69 -11.60 0.54 -6.22
C LEU A 69 -12.92 -0.18 -5.93
N GLU A 70 -13.89 -0.12 -6.85
CA GLU A 70 -15.17 -0.84 -6.71
C GLU A 70 -14.92 -2.34 -6.54
N SER A 71 -13.97 -2.89 -7.30
CA SER A 71 -13.63 -4.31 -7.23
C SER A 71 -13.03 -4.69 -5.87
N TRP A 72 -12.31 -3.78 -5.20
CA TRP A 72 -11.65 -4.03 -3.92
C TRP A 72 -12.65 -4.16 -2.76
N THR A 73 -13.86 -3.64 -2.94
CA THR A 73 -14.94 -3.77 -1.94
C THR A 73 -15.37 -5.22 -1.70
N GLY A 74 -15.05 -6.14 -2.62
CA GLY A 74 -15.32 -7.58 -2.48
C GLY A 74 -14.22 -8.39 -1.77
N LEU A 75 -13.15 -7.75 -1.28
CA LEU A 75 -12.09 -8.42 -0.50
C LEU A 75 -12.48 -8.60 0.96
N ASP A 76 -13.56 -9.34 1.20
CA ASP A 76 -14.04 -9.62 2.54
C ASP A 76 -12.92 -10.19 3.42
N GLY A 77 -12.69 -9.56 4.58
CA GLY A 77 -11.70 -10.00 5.56
C GLY A 77 -10.27 -9.53 5.35
N HIS A 78 -9.96 -8.79 4.27
CA HIS A 78 -8.62 -8.25 4.04
C HIS A 78 -8.56 -6.73 4.21
N THR A 79 -7.44 -6.26 4.76
CA THR A 79 -7.18 -4.83 4.96
C THR A 79 -6.34 -4.26 3.83
N ILE A 80 -6.67 -3.06 3.35
CA ILE A 80 -5.91 -2.37 2.30
C ILE A 80 -5.53 -0.94 2.69
N SER A 81 -4.41 -0.46 2.15
CA SER A 81 -3.98 0.92 2.21
C SER A 81 -3.74 1.38 0.79
N VAL A 82 -4.66 2.21 0.28
CA VAL A 82 -4.63 2.67 -1.12
C VAL A 82 -4.26 4.14 -1.17
N LEU A 83 -3.22 4.46 -1.93
CA LEU A 83 -2.90 5.83 -2.30
C LEU A 83 -3.49 6.14 -3.69
N VAL A 84 -4.36 7.15 -3.77
CA VAL A 84 -4.85 7.68 -5.04
C VAL A 84 -4.01 8.89 -5.40
N THR A 85 -3.39 8.90 -6.57
CA THR A 85 -2.56 10.02 -7.04
C THR A 85 -3.32 10.85 -8.08
N THR A 86 -3.19 12.16 -8.04
CA THR A 86 -3.87 13.06 -8.99
C THR A 86 -2.98 14.24 -9.37
N SER A 87 -3.09 14.69 -10.63
CA SER A 87 -2.45 15.93 -11.08
C SER A 87 -3.25 17.19 -10.73
N HIS A 88 -4.40 17.06 -10.09
CA HIS A 88 -5.21 18.20 -9.67
C HIS A 88 -4.58 18.93 -8.48
N LEU A 89 -4.56 20.27 -8.55
CA LEU A 89 -4.04 21.10 -7.46
C LEU A 89 -4.85 20.91 -6.17
N PRO A 90 -4.19 20.94 -4.99
CA PRO A 90 -4.87 20.97 -3.71
C PRO A 90 -5.86 22.15 -3.67
N ASN A 91 -7.08 21.92 -3.18
CA ASN A 91 -8.18 22.89 -3.12
C ASN A 91 -8.87 23.23 -4.45
N SER A 92 -8.41 22.70 -5.60
CA SER A 92 -9.12 22.91 -6.87
C SER A 92 -10.51 22.24 -6.86
N PRO A 93 -11.50 22.75 -7.62
CA PRO A 93 -12.81 22.09 -7.75
C PRO A 93 -12.70 20.65 -8.25
N ALA A 94 -11.72 20.37 -9.12
CA ALA A 94 -11.45 19.03 -9.63
C ALA A 94 -10.97 18.08 -8.52
N PHE A 95 -10.03 18.52 -7.67
CA PHE A 95 -9.57 17.74 -6.51
C PHE A 95 -10.72 17.45 -5.54
N GLN A 96 -11.54 18.47 -5.22
CA GLN A 96 -12.72 18.28 -4.35
C GLN A 96 -13.76 17.32 -4.94
N LYS A 97 -13.98 17.38 -6.26
CA LYS A 97 -14.84 16.43 -6.97
C LYS A 97 -14.27 15.01 -6.87
N LEU A 98 -12.97 14.84 -7.07
CA LEU A 98 -12.30 13.55 -6.94
C LEU A 98 -12.43 12.98 -5.52
N THR A 99 -12.23 13.79 -4.47
CA THR A 99 -12.47 13.38 -3.08
C THR A 99 -13.89 12.83 -2.88
N LYS A 100 -14.90 13.51 -3.44
CA LYS A 100 -16.30 13.05 -3.37
C LYS A 100 -16.54 11.78 -4.18
N ASP A 101 -15.91 11.66 -5.35
CA ASP A 101 -15.99 10.47 -6.19
C ASP A 101 -15.38 9.25 -5.47
N VAL A 102 -14.22 9.38 -4.83
CA VAL A 102 -13.61 8.33 -3.96
C VAL A 102 -14.57 7.96 -2.83
N ALA A 103 -15.05 8.95 -2.06
CA ALA A 103 -15.93 8.69 -0.92
C ALA A 103 -17.24 7.99 -1.33
N ARG A 104 -17.75 8.29 -2.53
CA ARG A 104 -18.95 7.66 -3.09
C ARG A 104 -18.68 6.20 -3.50
N ILE A 105 -17.55 5.92 -4.16
CA ILE A 105 -17.18 4.56 -4.58
C ILE A 105 -17.06 3.64 -3.37
N ILE A 106 -16.46 4.15 -2.30
CA ILE A 106 -16.17 3.40 -1.07
C ILE A 106 -17.35 3.40 -0.11
N HIS A 107 -18.56 3.71 -0.62
CA HIS A 107 -19.85 3.87 0.06
C HIS A 107 -19.90 3.23 1.47
N PRO A 108 -20.49 3.85 2.52
CA PRO A 108 -20.49 3.33 3.90
C PRO A 108 -21.02 1.90 4.14
N LYS A 109 -21.57 1.24 3.11
CA LYS A 109 -21.94 -0.18 3.09
C LYS A 109 -20.85 -1.09 2.52
N SER A 110 -19.72 -0.54 2.11
CA SER A 110 -18.58 -1.31 1.64
C SER A 110 -18.04 -2.12 2.81
N HIS A 111 -17.79 -3.40 2.58
CA HIS A 111 -17.10 -4.27 3.52
C HIS A 111 -15.58 -4.05 3.50
N LEU A 112 -15.14 -2.99 2.81
CA LEU A 112 -13.75 -2.63 2.69
C LEU A 112 -13.20 -2.28 4.07
N LYS A 113 -12.11 -2.94 4.45
CA LYS A 113 -11.32 -2.55 5.61
C LYS A 113 -10.06 -1.86 5.11
N GLY A 114 -9.79 -0.64 5.55
CA GLY A 114 -8.59 0.03 5.11
C GLY A 114 -8.54 1.54 5.25
N THR A 115 -7.50 2.10 4.66
CA THR A 115 -7.27 3.53 4.53
C THR A 115 -7.16 3.88 3.05
N ILE A 116 -7.78 4.99 2.64
CA ILE A 116 -7.61 5.56 1.31
C ILE A 116 -7.15 7.00 1.46
N VAL A 117 -6.02 7.29 0.83
CA VAL A 117 -5.36 8.58 0.90
C VAL A 117 -5.24 9.15 -0.50
N LEU A 118 -5.74 10.37 -0.69
CA LEU A 118 -5.62 11.11 -1.94
C LEU A 118 -4.40 12.04 -1.87
N VAL A 119 -3.57 12.03 -2.92
CA VAL A 119 -2.33 12.82 -3.02
C VAL A 119 -2.26 13.58 -4.32
N SER A 120 -2.03 14.89 -4.22
CA SER A 120 -1.70 15.74 -5.37
C SER A 120 -0.24 15.59 -5.76
N THR A 121 0.01 15.22 -7.01
CA THR A 121 1.35 15.06 -7.59
C THR A 121 1.93 16.35 -8.13
N GLN A 122 1.14 17.40 -8.36
CA GLN A 122 1.69 18.68 -8.86
C GLN A 122 2.64 19.36 -7.88
N THR A 123 2.53 19.02 -6.60
CA THR A 123 3.38 19.57 -5.54
C THR A 123 4.57 18.66 -5.23
N TRP A 124 4.78 17.59 -6.01
CA TRP A 124 5.77 16.56 -5.71
C TRP A 124 6.40 15.96 -6.98
N LEU A 125 7.68 15.62 -6.91
CA LEU A 125 8.33 14.78 -7.91
C LEU A 125 7.63 13.41 -7.96
N SER A 126 7.18 13.02 -9.15
CA SER A 126 6.47 11.77 -9.41
C SER A 126 7.39 10.56 -9.25
N ASN A 127 7.63 10.13 -8.02
CA ASN A 127 8.43 8.94 -7.70
C ASN A 127 7.52 7.82 -7.16
N ASN A 128 7.54 6.66 -7.81
CA ASN A 128 6.63 5.56 -7.49
C ASN A 128 6.98 4.91 -6.14
N ASN A 129 8.26 4.87 -5.78
CA ASN A 129 8.72 4.38 -4.48
C ASN A 129 8.21 5.25 -3.33
N ALA A 130 8.02 6.54 -3.60
CA ALA A 130 7.51 7.48 -2.62
C ALA A 130 6.01 7.27 -2.34
N TYR A 131 5.24 6.92 -3.38
CA TYR A 131 3.83 6.54 -3.25
C TYR A 131 3.64 5.25 -2.45
N ILE A 132 4.45 4.21 -2.72
CA ILE A 132 4.36 2.95 -1.95
C ILE A 132 4.81 3.15 -0.49
N ASN A 133 5.82 3.99 -0.24
CA ASN A 133 6.22 4.38 1.11
C ASN A 133 5.08 5.10 1.85
N LEU A 134 4.35 6.01 1.19
CA LEU A 134 3.17 6.64 1.79
C LEU A 134 2.07 5.62 2.08
N ALA A 135 1.72 4.76 1.11
CA ALA A 135 0.72 3.71 1.32
C ALA A 135 1.09 2.84 2.53
N ARG A 136 2.36 2.47 2.65
CA ARG A 136 2.89 1.74 3.81
C ARG A 136 2.78 2.53 5.11
N LEU A 137 3.04 3.83 5.09
CA LEU A 137 2.96 4.65 6.30
C LEU A 137 1.54 4.72 6.88
N PHE A 138 0.52 4.67 6.02
CA PHE A 138 -0.89 4.64 6.41
C PHE A 138 -1.42 3.22 6.69
N ALA A 139 -0.63 2.19 6.44
CA ALA A 139 -0.97 0.82 6.80
C ALA A 139 -0.87 0.62 8.31
N ARG A 140 -1.98 0.20 8.93
CA ARG A 140 -2.05 -0.09 10.37
C ARG A 140 -2.13 -1.60 10.59
N ALA A 141 -1.03 -2.30 10.37
CA ALA A 141 -0.94 -3.74 10.58
C ALA A 141 0.48 -4.17 10.96
N ASP A 142 0.61 -5.41 11.46
CA ASP A 142 1.92 -5.97 11.80
C ASP A 142 2.72 -6.32 10.54
N TRP A 143 2.03 -6.68 9.45
CA TRP A 143 2.63 -7.02 8.16
C TRP A 143 2.04 -6.16 7.03
N VAL A 144 2.90 -5.79 6.09
CA VAL A 144 2.50 -5.01 4.90
C VAL A 144 2.96 -5.72 3.65
N LEU A 145 2.04 -5.91 2.71
CA LEU A 145 2.34 -6.37 1.36
C LEU A 145 2.50 -5.15 0.46
N LEU A 146 3.73 -4.88 0.03
CA LEU A 146 4.02 -3.82 -0.92
C LEU A 146 3.86 -4.36 -2.35
N VAL A 147 3.07 -3.68 -3.16
CA VAL A 147 2.72 -4.13 -4.51
C VAL A 147 3.12 -3.06 -5.53
N PRO A 148 3.76 -3.44 -6.66
CA PRO A 148 4.15 -2.47 -7.68
C PRO A 148 2.96 -1.86 -8.41
N PRO A 149 3.15 -0.67 -9.00
CA PRO A 149 2.10 0.07 -9.69
C PRO A 149 1.57 -0.55 -10.98
N MET A 150 2.40 -1.31 -11.70
CA MET A 150 2.08 -1.85 -13.02
C MET A 150 1.36 -3.22 -12.98
N LEU A 151 0.81 -3.61 -11.83
CA LEU A 151 -0.10 -4.77 -11.74
C LEU A 151 -1.54 -4.41 -12.15
N GLU A 152 -1.69 -3.34 -12.94
CA GLU A 152 -2.88 -3.06 -13.74
C GLU A 152 -3.19 -4.31 -14.58
N PRO A 153 -4.23 -5.13 -14.28
CA PRO A 153 -5.46 -4.78 -13.57
C PRO A 153 -5.88 -5.82 -12.49
N LEU A 154 -6.76 -5.44 -11.55
CA LEU A 154 -7.64 -6.37 -10.79
C LEU A 154 -6.98 -7.34 -9.79
N LEU A 155 -6.44 -6.85 -8.68
CA LEU A 155 -6.33 -7.70 -7.48
C LEU A 155 -7.52 -7.48 -6.54
N PRO A 156 -8.71 -7.77 -7.07
CA PRO A 156 -9.61 -8.64 -6.32
C PRO A 156 -10.28 -9.63 -7.28
N GLY A 157 -9.54 -10.66 -7.64
CA GLY A 157 -10.13 -11.96 -7.89
C GLY A 157 -9.97 -12.85 -6.66
N ASN A 158 -10.70 -13.97 -6.60
CA ASN A 158 -10.52 -15.00 -5.56
C ASN A 158 -9.06 -15.47 -5.40
N ASN A 159 -8.22 -15.26 -6.42
CA ASN A 159 -6.80 -15.56 -6.37
C ASN A 159 -6.01 -14.62 -5.45
N PHE A 160 -6.39 -13.34 -5.38
CA PHE A 160 -5.70 -12.37 -4.54
C PHE A 160 -5.97 -12.61 -3.05
N ALA A 161 -7.25 -12.74 -2.66
CA ALA A 161 -7.64 -13.05 -1.28
C ALA A 161 -6.99 -14.35 -0.78
N ARG A 162 -6.99 -15.41 -1.61
CA ARG A 162 -6.27 -16.67 -1.31
C ARG A 162 -4.77 -16.47 -1.16
N THR A 163 -4.17 -15.62 -1.99
CA THR A 163 -2.74 -15.29 -1.91
C THR A 163 -2.42 -14.55 -0.62
N MET A 164 -3.23 -13.54 -0.25
CA MET A 164 -3.09 -12.79 1.00
C MET A 164 -3.19 -13.69 2.22
N SER A 165 -4.19 -14.59 2.24
CA SER A 165 -4.35 -15.56 3.32
C SER A 165 -3.15 -16.50 3.44
N ARG A 166 -2.66 -17.04 2.31
CA ARG A 166 -1.47 -17.89 2.26
C ARG A 166 -0.22 -17.16 2.75
N LEU A 167 -0.04 -15.92 2.30
CA LEU A 167 1.05 -15.04 2.72
C LEU A 167 1.04 -14.82 4.25
N GLY A 168 -0.14 -14.60 4.83
CA GLY A 168 -0.30 -14.43 6.28
C GLY A 168 0.18 -15.65 7.06
N HIS A 169 -0.32 -16.83 6.72
CA HIS A 169 0.11 -18.07 7.36
C HIS A 169 1.62 -18.31 7.21
N GLN A 170 2.19 -18.04 6.03
CA GLN A 170 3.62 -18.20 5.80
C GLN A 170 4.44 -17.20 6.62
N ALA A 171 4.02 -15.94 6.70
CA ALA A 171 4.71 -14.91 7.47
C ALA A 171 4.73 -15.25 8.97
N GLN A 172 3.64 -15.78 9.50
CA GLN A 172 3.58 -16.30 10.87
C GLN A 172 4.52 -17.47 11.10
N THR A 173 4.57 -18.41 10.16
CA THR A 173 5.37 -19.62 10.31
C THR A 173 6.87 -19.32 10.20
N LEU A 174 7.24 -18.45 9.26
CA LEU A 174 8.64 -18.16 8.94
C LEU A 174 9.20 -16.99 9.75
N GLY A 175 8.33 -16.09 10.24
CA GLY A 175 8.75 -14.88 10.93
C GLY A 175 9.60 -13.95 10.07
N SER A 176 9.50 -14.06 8.73
CA SER A 176 10.38 -13.38 7.79
C SER A 176 9.62 -12.76 6.61
N SER A 177 10.31 -11.86 5.93
CA SER A 177 9.82 -11.23 4.70
C SER A 177 9.68 -12.24 3.57
N LEU A 178 8.64 -12.08 2.75
CA LEU A 178 8.30 -13.00 1.66
C LEU A 178 8.24 -12.27 0.33
N LEU A 179 8.85 -12.84 -0.70
CA LEU A 179 8.70 -12.35 -2.06
C LEU A 179 7.56 -13.10 -2.74
N PHE A 180 6.56 -12.35 -3.18
CA PHE A 180 5.46 -12.84 -3.99
C PHE A 180 5.78 -12.60 -5.46
N ARG A 181 5.58 -13.61 -6.32
CA ARG A 181 5.58 -13.46 -7.78
C ARG A 181 4.18 -13.71 -8.30
N SER A 182 3.71 -12.84 -9.19
CA SER A 182 2.39 -13.02 -9.83
C SER A 182 2.51 -14.12 -10.89
N PRO A 183 1.68 -15.19 -10.83
CA PRO A 183 1.75 -16.31 -11.76
C PRO A 183 1.40 -15.92 -13.21
N ASN A 184 0.74 -14.77 -13.41
CA ASN A 184 0.31 -14.31 -14.74
C ASN A 184 1.40 -13.54 -15.51
N ASN A 185 2.53 -13.21 -14.87
CA ASN A 185 3.61 -12.45 -15.48
C ASN A 185 4.80 -13.36 -15.84
N GLN A 186 4.59 -14.25 -16.82
CA GLN A 186 5.67 -15.03 -17.42
C GLN A 186 6.63 -14.07 -18.15
N GLY A 187 7.63 -13.56 -17.43
CA GLY A 187 8.68 -12.70 -17.97
C GLY A 187 8.86 -11.34 -17.27
N GLN A 188 7.95 -10.94 -16.36
CA GLN A 188 8.17 -9.75 -15.53
C GLN A 188 8.46 -10.15 -14.07
N THR A 189 9.69 -9.89 -13.65
CA THR A 189 10.32 -10.24 -12.36
C THR A 189 9.71 -9.55 -11.14
N MET A 190 8.65 -8.77 -11.31
CA MET A 190 8.19 -7.80 -10.32
C MET A 190 6.84 -8.22 -9.74
N GLY A 191 6.87 -9.08 -8.73
CA GLY A 191 5.72 -9.26 -7.85
C GLY A 191 5.83 -8.39 -6.60
N GLY A 192 5.04 -8.72 -5.58
CA GLY A 192 4.98 -7.96 -4.32
C GLY A 192 5.99 -8.46 -3.29
N ILE A 193 6.23 -7.67 -2.24
CA ILE A 193 7.03 -8.09 -1.09
C ILE A 193 6.24 -7.89 0.19
N LEU A 194 6.11 -8.96 0.99
CA LEU A 194 5.54 -8.92 2.32
C LEU A 194 6.66 -8.68 3.32
N ILE A 195 6.54 -7.64 4.14
CA ILE A 195 7.53 -7.29 5.17
C ILE A 195 6.83 -6.95 6.49
N PRO A 196 7.51 -7.10 7.64
CA PRO A 196 7.02 -6.54 8.90
C PRO A 196 6.90 -5.02 8.79
N GLN A 197 5.82 -4.45 9.31
CA GLN A 197 5.59 -3.01 9.28
C GLN A 197 6.69 -2.23 10.02
N SER A 198 7.28 -2.85 11.05
CA SER A 198 8.39 -2.31 11.85
C SER A 198 9.74 -2.28 11.12
N THR A 199 9.84 -2.85 9.92
CA THR A 199 11.09 -2.84 9.13
C THR A 199 11.57 -1.40 8.91
N PRO A 200 12.74 -0.98 9.38
CA PRO A 200 13.14 0.44 9.31
C PRO A 200 13.57 0.88 7.91
N MET A 201 13.76 -0.06 6.99
CA MET A 201 14.09 0.23 5.59
C MET A 201 12.85 0.62 4.79
N TRP A 202 13.01 1.64 3.94
CA TRP A 202 12.01 2.16 3.01
C TRP A 202 12.52 2.03 1.57
N CYS A 203 11.62 2.05 0.59
CA CYS A 203 12.04 2.11 -0.80
C CYS A 203 12.79 3.42 -1.05
N SER A 204 13.98 3.32 -1.64
CA SER A 204 14.80 4.49 -1.95
C SER A 204 14.14 5.35 -3.02
N GLU A 205 14.02 6.65 -2.77
CA GLU A 205 13.42 7.64 -3.68
C GLU A 205 14.50 8.29 -4.56
N ARG A 206 15.49 7.51 -5.02
CA ARG A 206 16.57 8.04 -5.87
C ARG A 206 16.01 8.66 -7.14
N TYR A 207 16.73 9.66 -7.65
CA TYR A 207 16.40 10.48 -8.82
C TYR A 207 16.43 9.67 -10.12
N TYR A 208 15.47 8.77 -10.32
CA TYR A 208 15.30 8.11 -11.61
C TYR A 208 14.41 9.01 -12.49
N LEU A 209 15.03 9.64 -13.49
CA LEU A 209 14.31 10.38 -14.53
C LEU A 209 13.66 9.45 -15.57
N SER A 210 13.83 8.13 -15.47
CA SER A 210 13.27 7.19 -16.44
C SER A 210 13.14 5.76 -15.91
N ASN A 211 11.91 5.23 -16.07
CA ASN A 211 11.45 3.84 -15.97
C ASN A 211 10.95 3.31 -14.59
N VAL A 212 9.62 3.31 -14.45
CA VAL A 212 8.81 2.72 -13.37
C VAL A 212 9.26 1.31 -12.95
N GLY A 213 9.71 0.48 -13.89
CA GLY A 213 10.13 -0.89 -13.59
C GLY A 213 11.51 -1.04 -12.94
N HIS A 214 12.43 -0.09 -13.13
CA HIS A 214 13.73 -0.16 -12.48
C HIS A 214 13.62 0.25 -11.00
N GLU A 215 12.78 1.24 -10.70
CA GLU A 215 12.56 1.75 -9.34
C GLU A 215 12.07 0.67 -8.37
N TRP A 216 11.14 -0.19 -8.82
CA TRP A 216 10.59 -1.25 -7.99
C TRP A 216 11.54 -2.42 -7.80
N SER A 217 12.24 -2.83 -8.86
CA SER A 217 13.29 -3.86 -8.76
C SER A 217 14.37 -3.44 -7.77
N ASP A 218 14.84 -2.19 -7.85
CA ASP A 218 15.84 -1.65 -6.93
C ASP A 218 15.32 -1.63 -5.49
N CYS A 219 14.05 -1.22 -5.26
CA CYS A 219 13.47 -1.28 -3.92
C CYS A 219 13.45 -2.71 -3.36
N ILE A 220 13.02 -3.70 -4.15
CA ILE A 220 13.03 -5.10 -3.73
C ILE A 220 14.46 -5.52 -3.38
N GLN A 221 15.44 -5.22 -4.24
CA GLN A 221 16.83 -5.60 -4.01
C GLN A 221 17.37 -4.99 -2.71
N ASP A 222 17.10 -3.71 -2.45
CA ASP A 222 17.51 -3.05 -1.22
C ASP A 222 16.87 -3.71 0.02
N LEU A 223 15.56 -3.95 -0.02
CA LEU A 223 14.82 -4.62 1.07
C LEU A 223 15.36 -6.03 1.33
N LEU A 224 15.61 -6.81 0.28
CA LEU A 224 16.18 -8.15 0.39
C LEU A 224 17.60 -8.12 0.95
N ALA A 225 18.44 -7.20 0.47
CA ALA A 225 19.80 -7.03 0.97
C ALA A 225 19.83 -6.67 2.47
N TYR A 226 18.89 -5.85 2.92
CA TYR A 226 18.72 -5.53 4.34
C TYR A 226 18.40 -6.76 5.19
N HIS A 227 17.44 -7.57 4.75
CA HIS A 227 17.09 -8.80 5.46
C HIS A 227 18.23 -9.82 5.47
N HIS A 228 18.97 -9.95 4.37
CA HIS A 228 20.17 -10.80 4.32
C HIS A 228 21.24 -10.35 5.33
N LYS A 229 21.49 -9.04 5.44
CA LYS A 229 22.49 -8.50 6.39
C LYS A 229 22.14 -8.72 7.85
N LEU A 230 20.85 -8.80 8.20
CA LEU A 230 20.39 -9.07 9.57
C LEU A 230 20.54 -10.53 10.01
N GLY A 231 21.26 -11.37 9.25
CA GLY A 231 21.47 -12.77 9.61
C GLY A 231 20.22 -13.64 9.42
N ALA A 232 19.22 -13.16 8.66
CA ALA A 232 18.10 -13.97 8.22
C ALA A 232 18.55 -14.91 7.08
N SER A 233 19.54 -15.76 7.36
CA SER A 233 20.37 -16.45 6.36
C SER A 233 19.66 -17.55 5.55
N ASN A 234 18.33 -17.62 5.56
CA ASN A 234 17.53 -18.63 4.86
C ASN A 234 16.14 -18.15 4.37
N SER A 235 15.86 -16.85 4.37
CA SER A 235 14.47 -16.40 4.62
C SER A 235 13.66 -15.81 3.46
N THR A 236 14.26 -15.56 2.30
CA THR A 236 13.49 -15.15 1.10
C THR A 236 13.13 -16.38 0.28
N LYS A 237 12.06 -17.08 0.63
CA LYS A 237 11.50 -18.12 -0.23
C LYS A 237 10.63 -17.47 -1.30
N SER A 238 10.91 -17.72 -2.58
CA SER A 238 9.94 -17.43 -3.63
C SER A 238 8.74 -18.34 -3.42
N ILE A 239 7.53 -17.81 -3.53
CA ILE A 239 6.31 -18.63 -3.41
C ILE A 239 6.23 -19.70 -4.52
N GLU A 240 6.97 -19.52 -5.61
CA GLU A 240 7.16 -20.54 -6.65
C GLU A 240 7.89 -21.79 -6.14
N ASP A 241 8.81 -21.67 -5.17
CA ASP A 241 9.61 -22.80 -4.66
C ASP A 241 8.77 -23.78 -3.81
N VAL A 242 7.56 -23.38 -3.39
CA VAL A 242 6.69 -24.20 -2.53
C VAL A 242 5.69 -25.03 -3.33
N GLU A 243 5.37 -24.66 -4.58
CA GLU A 243 4.50 -25.47 -5.44
C GLU A 243 5.19 -26.73 -5.98
N GLN A 244 6.52 -26.74 -6.06
CA GLN A 244 7.28 -27.93 -6.44
C GLN A 244 7.48 -28.92 -5.29
N GLN A 245 7.29 -28.51 -4.04
CA GLN A 245 7.46 -29.38 -2.87
C GLN A 245 6.19 -30.18 -2.50
N LYS A 246 5.12 -30.05 -3.28
CA LYS A 246 3.86 -30.80 -3.13
C LYS A 246 3.48 -31.65 -4.35
N ARG A 247 4.42 -31.90 -5.27
CA ARG A 247 4.26 -32.90 -6.33
C ARG A 247 5.15 -34.10 -6.09
#